data_AF-A0A935BUT7-F1
#
_entry.id   AF-A0A935BUT7-F1
#
_cell.length_a   1.000
_cell.length_b   1.000
_cell.length_c   1.000
_cell.angle_alpha   90.00
_cell.angle_beta   90.00
_cell.angle_gamma   90.00
#
_symmetry.space_group_name_H-M   'P 1'
#
loop_
_entity.id
_entity.type
_entity.pdbx_description
1 polymer ?
#
loop_
_entity_poly.entity_id
_entity_poly.type
_entity_poly.pdbx_seq_one_letter_code
_entity_poly.pdbx_strand_id
1 'polypeptide(L)'
;MSDSPQLRICRAVREAGSTSRKFDLLVSRSEMMAALTTLAKVVKPKQASEAALSVSEGTLTIDLPGGSVQVGAVGTWPGTVRIAGSWLLRLSKALPAADPLPLCADEGRLRIAGISFACSVHEGHGRANIETALDAPLHEILRLRQVHGADEIEQAGLMPLLVRAEERRDALVAEAAKILTPLAVGNQTLRRFVDECVSRNSAP
;
A
#
# COMPACT_ATOMS: atom_id res chain seq x y z
N MET A 1 -11.01 -19.55 -33.38
CA MET A 1 -11.10 -18.10 -33.66
C MET A 1 -11.46 -17.43 -32.34
N SER A 2 -10.45 -17.17 -31.51
CA SER A 2 -10.61 -16.60 -30.17
C SER A 2 -10.61 -15.08 -30.29
N ASP A 3 -11.80 -14.50 -30.13
CA ASP A 3 -12.00 -13.06 -30.07
C ASP A 3 -11.55 -12.60 -28.68
N SER A 4 -10.29 -12.17 -28.56
CA SER A 4 -9.67 -11.81 -27.29
C SER A 4 -10.39 -10.63 -26.64
N PRO A 5 -10.87 -10.75 -25.39
CA PRO A 5 -11.62 -9.69 -24.69
C PRO A 5 -10.81 -8.39 -24.53
N GLN A 6 -9.48 -8.47 -24.62
CA GLN A 6 -8.56 -7.34 -24.58
C GLN A 6 -8.75 -6.33 -25.73
N LEU A 7 -9.19 -6.79 -26.91
CA LEU A 7 -9.35 -5.91 -28.08
C LEU A 7 -10.59 -5.01 -28.00
N ARG A 8 -11.60 -5.37 -27.22
CA ARG A 8 -12.83 -4.57 -27.07
C ARG A 8 -12.63 -3.36 -26.16
N ILE A 9 -11.71 -3.46 -25.20
CA ILE A 9 -11.43 -2.41 -24.21
C ILE A 9 -10.70 -1.23 -24.83
N CYS A 10 -9.87 -1.46 -25.86
CA CYS A 10 -9.10 -0.42 -26.55
C CYS A 10 -9.96 0.63 -27.28
N ARG A 11 -11.23 0.34 -27.59
CA ARG A 11 -12.08 1.27 -28.36
C ARG A 11 -12.78 2.34 -27.49
N ALA A 12 -12.95 2.09 -26.20
CA ALA A 12 -13.70 3.00 -25.31
C ALA A 12 -12.86 4.16 -24.72
N VAL A 13 -11.52 4.05 -24.75
CA VAL A 13 -10.61 5.01 -24.06
C VAL A 13 -10.37 6.29 -24.86
N ARG A 14 -10.70 6.34 -26.15
CA ARG A 14 -10.34 7.47 -27.04
C ARG A 14 -11.16 8.75 -26.88
N GLU A 15 -12.24 8.77 -26.08
CA GLU A 15 -13.17 9.91 -26.03
C GLU A 15 -13.12 10.76 -24.75
N ALA A 16 -12.35 10.39 -23.73
CA ALA A 16 -12.31 11.14 -22.47
C ALA A 16 -11.18 12.19 -22.45
N GLY A 17 -11.38 13.29 -23.18
CA GLY A 17 -10.56 14.49 -23.08
C GLY A 17 -11.00 15.41 -21.92
N SER A 18 -9.99 15.90 -21.18
CA SER A 18 -9.96 17.17 -20.43
C SER A 18 -10.47 17.25 -18.98
N THR A 19 -9.49 17.49 -18.09
CA THR A 19 -9.48 18.35 -16.86
C THR A 19 -10.49 18.13 -15.72
N SER A 20 -10.25 17.05 -14.97
CA SER A 20 -10.19 17.01 -13.49
C SER A 20 -9.56 15.63 -13.19
N ARG A 21 -8.68 15.46 -12.20
CA ARG A 21 -7.95 14.18 -11.99
C ARG A 21 -8.90 13.08 -11.50
N LYS A 22 -9.75 12.61 -12.40
CA LYS A 22 -10.67 11.52 -12.22
C LYS A 22 -9.88 10.26 -12.57
N PHE A 23 -9.38 9.59 -11.56
CA PHE A 23 -8.65 8.35 -11.74
C PHE A 23 -9.66 7.27 -12.10
N ASP A 24 -9.93 7.10 -13.38
CA ASP A 24 -10.86 6.10 -13.89
C ASP A 24 -10.07 4.90 -14.42
N LEU A 25 -10.22 3.76 -13.73
CA LEU A 25 -9.64 2.48 -14.09
C LEU A 25 -10.75 1.52 -14.49
N LEU A 26 -10.60 0.87 -15.64
CA LEU A 26 -11.55 -0.08 -16.18
C LEU A 26 -11.00 -1.50 -16.04
N VAL A 27 -11.80 -2.39 -15.46
CA VAL A 27 -11.42 -3.79 -15.22
C VAL A 27 -12.52 -4.72 -15.72
N SER A 28 -12.14 -5.87 -16.29
CA SER A 28 -13.10 -6.89 -16.71
C SER A 28 -13.86 -7.45 -15.51
N ARG A 29 -15.19 -7.47 -15.60
CA ARG A 29 -16.04 -7.98 -14.50
C ARG A 29 -15.76 -9.44 -14.18
N SER A 30 -15.58 -10.28 -15.20
CA SER A 30 -15.37 -11.72 -15.04
C SER A 30 -14.02 -12.02 -14.38
N GLU A 31 -12.97 -11.31 -14.79
CA GLU A 31 -11.63 -11.47 -14.21
C GLU A 31 -11.59 -10.96 -12.77
N MET A 32 -12.19 -9.79 -12.50
CA MET A 32 -12.30 -9.24 -11.14
C MET A 32 -13.08 -10.20 -10.23
N MET A 33 -14.20 -10.75 -10.70
CA MET A 33 -14.99 -11.70 -9.93
C MET A 33 -14.22 -12.99 -9.63
N ALA A 34 -13.50 -13.54 -10.60
CA ALA A 34 -12.67 -14.73 -10.42
C ALA A 34 -11.54 -14.49 -9.41
N ALA A 35 -10.87 -13.34 -9.51
CA ALA A 35 -9.81 -12.92 -8.60
C ALA A 35 -10.33 -12.73 -7.16
N LEU A 36 -11.43 -12.00 -6.99
CA LEU A 36 -12.06 -11.79 -5.68
C LEU A 36 -12.59 -13.08 -5.06
N THR A 37 -13.16 -13.99 -5.87
CA THR A 37 -13.63 -15.30 -5.39
C THR A 37 -12.47 -16.17 -4.92
N THR A 38 -11.33 -16.11 -5.62
CA THR A 38 -10.11 -16.81 -5.23
C THR A 38 -9.58 -16.26 -3.91
N LEU A 39 -9.47 -14.93 -3.77
CA LEU A 39 -9.10 -14.29 -2.51
C LEU A 39 -10.03 -14.69 -1.36
N ALA A 40 -11.35 -14.70 -1.58
CA ALA A 40 -12.32 -15.05 -0.55
C ALA A 40 -12.25 -16.50 -0.08
N LYS A 41 -11.72 -17.40 -0.91
CA LYS A 41 -11.46 -18.81 -0.52
C LYS A 41 -10.18 -18.96 0.28
N VAL A 42 -9.16 -18.15 -0.03
CA VAL A 42 -7.83 -18.24 0.57
C VAL A 42 -7.75 -17.46 1.88
N VAL A 43 -8.33 -16.26 1.92
CA VAL A 43 -8.23 -15.33 3.05
C VAL A 43 -9.44 -15.46 3.98
N LYS A 44 -9.20 -15.74 5.26
CA LYS A 44 -10.27 -15.76 6.26
C LYS A 44 -10.72 -14.33 6.60
N PRO A 45 -12.02 -14.07 6.80
CA PRO A 45 -12.52 -12.72 7.11
C PRO A 45 -11.89 -12.07 8.34
N LYS A 46 -11.46 -12.88 9.33
CA LYS A 46 -10.78 -12.40 10.55
C LYS A 46 -9.34 -11.92 10.30
N GLN A 47 -8.75 -12.27 9.16
CA GLN A 47 -7.38 -11.89 8.77
C GLN A 47 -7.34 -10.76 7.74
N ALA A 48 -8.50 -10.35 7.22
CA ALA A 48 -8.62 -9.29 6.23
C ALA A 48 -8.67 -7.90 6.90
N SER A 49 -7.56 -7.49 7.53
CA SER A 49 -7.41 -6.18 8.18
C SER A 49 -7.47 -5.05 7.14
N GLU A 50 -6.54 -5.06 6.18
CA GLU A 50 -6.41 -4.04 5.14
C GLU A 50 -6.08 -4.70 3.78
N ALA A 51 -6.63 -4.16 2.71
CA ALA A 51 -6.35 -4.57 1.34
C ALA A 51 -5.71 -3.39 0.59
N ALA A 52 -4.64 -3.66 -0.16
CA ALA A 52 -3.96 -2.69 -1.00
C ALA A 52 -4.26 -2.98 -2.47
N LEU A 53 -4.66 -1.94 -3.21
CA LEU A 53 -4.95 -1.98 -4.63
C LEU A 53 -3.94 -1.11 -5.37
N SER A 54 -3.08 -1.71 -6.18
CA SER A 54 -2.05 -1.01 -6.95
C SER A 54 -2.13 -1.39 -8.42
N VAL A 55 -1.83 -0.46 -9.33
CA VAL A 55 -1.77 -0.74 -10.77
C VAL A 55 -0.33 -0.62 -11.23
N SER A 56 0.16 -1.66 -11.88
CA SER A 56 1.48 -1.69 -12.53
C SER A 56 1.35 -2.35 -13.90
N GLU A 57 1.97 -1.75 -14.92
CA GLU A 57 2.02 -2.29 -16.29
C GLU A 57 0.65 -2.73 -16.87
N GLY A 58 -0.43 -2.00 -16.54
CA GLY A 58 -1.78 -2.35 -17.00
C GLY A 58 -2.42 -3.53 -16.27
N THR A 59 -1.91 -3.86 -15.09
CA THR A 59 -2.44 -4.92 -14.21
C THR A 59 -2.77 -4.34 -12.85
N LEU A 60 -4.02 -4.49 -12.42
CA LEU A 60 -4.47 -4.20 -11.06
C LEU A 60 -4.10 -5.38 -10.16
N THR A 61 -3.21 -5.13 -9.20
CA THR A 61 -2.86 -6.07 -8.13
C THR A 61 -3.67 -5.72 -6.89
N ILE A 62 -4.30 -6.75 -6.32
CA ILE A 62 -5.04 -6.68 -5.06
C ILE A 62 -4.31 -7.56 -4.05
N ASP A 63 -3.66 -6.92 -3.10
CA ASP A 63 -2.94 -7.57 -2.01
C ASP A 63 -3.75 -7.53 -0.72
N LEU A 64 -3.88 -8.70 -0.08
CA LEU A 64 -4.48 -8.89 1.24
C LEU A 64 -3.54 -9.74 2.09
N PRO A 65 -3.52 -9.57 3.42
CA PRO A 65 -2.83 -10.51 4.31
C PRO A 65 -3.35 -11.94 4.08
N GLY A 66 -2.47 -12.80 3.57
CA GLY A 66 -2.78 -14.20 3.24
C GLY A 66 -3.12 -14.49 1.78
N GLY A 67 -3.15 -13.50 0.88
CA GLY A 67 -3.37 -13.75 -0.55
C GLY A 67 -3.25 -12.53 -1.45
N SER A 68 -2.76 -12.73 -2.66
CA SER A 68 -2.62 -11.69 -3.69
C SER A 68 -3.21 -12.18 -5.01
N VAL A 69 -3.87 -11.30 -5.74
CA VAL A 69 -4.41 -11.59 -7.08
C VAL A 69 -4.19 -10.41 -8.02
N GLN A 70 -4.14 -10.73 -9.31
CA GLN A 70 -3.88 -9.78 -10.38
C GLN A 70 -4.99 -9.85 -11.42
N VAL A 71 -5.36 -8.69 -11.94
CA VAL A 71 -6.46 -8.53 -12.91
C VAL A 71 -6.03 -7.54 -13.99
N GLY A 72 -6.35 -7.79 -15.26
CA GLY A 72 -6.07 -6.83 -16.32
C GLY A 72 -6.85 -5.54 -16.12
N ALA A 73 -6.18 -4.39 -16.22
CA ALA A 73 -6.78 -3.10 -15.95
C ALA A 73 -6.30 -2.03 -16.94
N VAL A 74 -7.21 -1.19 -17.41
CA VAL A 74 -6.92 -0.13 -18.38
C VAL A 74 -7.44 1.20 -17.84
N GLY A 75 -6.55 2.19 -17.72
CA GLY A 75 -6.94 3.52 -17.27
C GLY A 75 -5.86 4.18 -16.43
N THR A 76 -6.26 5.21 -15.69
CA THR A 76 -5.35 5.98 -14.83
C THR A 76 -5.67 5.69 -13.37
N TRP A 77 -4.65 5.39 -12.59
CA TRP A 77 -4.77 5.04 -11.18
C TRP A 77 -3.88 5.95 -10.33
N PRO A 78 -4.32 6.40 -9.14
CA PRO A 78 -3.60 7.43 -8.39
C PRO A 78 -2.36 6.91 -7.64
N GLY A 79 -2.19 5.59 -7.55
CA GLY A 79 -1.14 4.96 -6.75
C GLY A 79 -1.69 3.76 -5.98
N THR A 80 -1.23 3.54 -4.76
CA THR A 80 -1.71 2.43 -3.94
C THR A 80 -2.92 2.88 -3.12
N VAL A 81 -4.09 2.29 -3.40
CA VAL A 81 -5.34 2.58 -2.70
C VAL A 81 -5.55 1.51 -1.64
N ARG A 82 -5.66 1.89 -0.37
CA ARG A 82 -5.90 0.97 0.74
C ARG A 82 -7.35 1.06 1.20
N ILE A 83 -7.97 -0.09 1.41
CA ILE A 83 -9.34 -0.22 1.92
C ILE A 83 -9.41 -1.32 2.98
N ALA A 84 -10.42 -1.32 3.84
CA ALA A 84 -10.58 -2.43 4.77
C ALA A 84 -10.86 -3.74 4.01
N GLY A 85 -10.09 -4.79 4.30
CA GLY A 85 -10.14 -6.05 3.55
C GLY A 85 -11.52 -6.74 3.61
N SER A 86 -12.26 -6.52 4.69
CA SER A 86 -13.64 -6.97 4.84
C SER A 86 -14.59 -6.46 3.74
N TRP A 87 -14.37 -5.26 3.20
CA TRP A 87 -15.17 -4.72 2.10
C TRP A 87 -14.88 -5.44 0.79
N LEU A 88 -13.60 -5.74 0.52
CA LEU A 88 -13.19 -6.44 -0.69
C LEU A 88 -13.75 -7.88 -0.73
N LEU A 89 -13.77 -8.56 0.42
CA LEU A 89 -14.42 -9.86 0.56
C LEU A 89 -15.94 -9.80 0.35
N ARG A 90 -16.62 -8.74 0.83
CA ARG A 90 -18.06 -8.54 0.57
C ARG A 90 -18.33 -8.24 -0.89
N LEU A 91 -17.45 -7.49 -1.54
CA LEU A 91 -17.56 -7.14 -2.96
C LEU A 91 -17.58 -8.38 -3.86
N SER A 92 -16.87 -9.46 -3.49
CA SER A 92 -16.93 -10.76 -4.19
C SER A 92 -18.35 -11.32 -4.34
N LYS A 93 -19.25 -11.01 -3.38
CA LYS A 93 -20.64 -11.51 -3.35
C LYS A 93 -21.64 -10.55 -3.97
N ALA A 94 -21.29 -9.28 -4.09
CA ALA A 94 -22.16 -8.19 -4.50
C ALA A 94 -21.49 -7.32 -5.58
N LEU A 95 -20.84 -7.97 -6.55
CA LEU A 95 -20.18 -7.27 -7.63
C LEU A 95 -21.24 -6.73 -8.61
N PRO A 96 -21.23 -5.42 -8.94
CA PRO A 96 -22.19 -4.82 -9.86
C PRO A 96 -22.21 -5.52 -11.23
N ALA A 97 -23.34 -5.43 -11.94
CA ALA A 97 -23.53 -6.07 -13.25
C ALA A 97 -22.80 -5.35 -14.41
N ALA A 98 -22.20 -4.19 -14.16
CA ALA A 98 -21.49 -3.40 -15.17
C ALA A 98 -20.24 -4.13 -15.68
N ASP A 99 -20.03 -4.11 -17.00
CA ASP A 99 -18.84 -4.65 -17.67
C ASP A 99 -18.46 -3.77 -18.87
N PRO A 100 -17.26 -3.16 -18.90
CA PRO A 100 -16.21 -3.20 -17.88
C PRO A 100 -16.62 -2.49 -16.56
N LEU A 101 -16.01 -2.89 -15.44
CA LEU A 101 -16.20 -2.27 -14.13
C LEU A 101 -15.35 -1.00 -14.02
N PRO A 102 -15.97 0.19 -13.88
CA PRO A 102 -15.25 1.40 -13.53
C PRO A 102 -14.89 1.41 -12.04
N LEU A 103 -13.61 1.53 -11.76
CA LEU A 103 -13.04 1.85 -10.46
C LEU A 103 -12.56 3.30 -10.48
N CYS A 104 -12.96 4.06 -9.47
CA CYS A 104 -12.55 5.45 -9.30
C CYS A 104 -12.10 5.70 -7.86
N ALA A 105 -10.88 6.20 -7.66
CA ALA A 105 -10.38 6.56 -6.34
C ALA A 105 -10.21 8.07 -6.26
N ASP A 106 -11.04 8.73 -5.46
CA ASP A 106 -11.07 10.18 -5.33
C ASP A 106 -11.53 10.61 -3.92
N GLU A 107 -10.99 11.70 -3.40
CA GLU A 107 -11.37 12.30 -2.09
C GLU A 107 -11.39 11.31 -0.91
N GLY A 108 -10.48 10.33 -0.88
CA GLY A 108 -10.46 9.30 0.17
C GLY A 108 -11.62 8.29 0.07
N ARG A 109 -12.21 8.16 -1.12
CA ARG A 109 -13.24 7.16 -1.41
C ARG A 109 -12.93 6.37 -2.68
N LEU A 110 -13.02 5.05 -2.58
CA LEU A 110 -12.98 4.14 -3.71
C LEU A 110 -14.42 3.88 -4.16
N ARG A 111 -14.74 4.22 -5.41
CA ARG A 111 -16.02 3.95 -6.06
C ARG A 111 -15.87 2.81 -7.06
N ILE A 112 -16.74 1.81 -6.98
CA ILE A 112 -16.78 0.67 -7.90
C ILE A 112 -18.19 0.57 -8.45
N ALA A 113 -18.38 0.98 -9.71
CA ALA A 113 -19.66 0.92 -10.43
C ALA A 113 -20.90 1.38 -9.62
N GLY A 114 -20.73 2.38 -8.74
CA GLY A 114 -21.79 2.96 -7.90
C GLY A 114 -21.68 2.67 -6.40
N ILE A 115 -20.85 1.70 -5.97
CA ILE A 115 -20.60 1.43 -4.54
C ILE A 115 -19.40 2.24 -4.08
N SER A 116 -19.52 2.98 -2.97
CA SER A 116 -18.43 3.80 -2.41
C SER A 116 -17.92 3.23 -1.09
N PHE A 117 -16.60 3.11 -0.98
CA PHE A 117 -15.87 2.68 0.22
C PHE A 117 -14.96 3.80 0.69
N ALA A 118 -14.74 3.91 2.00
CA ALA A 118 -13.66 4.74 2.52
C ALA A 118 -12.31 4.11 2.12
N CYS A 119 -11.39 4.92 1.61
CA CYS A 119 -10.05 4.50 1.23
C CYS A 119 -9.00 5.55 1.60
N SER A 120 -7.77 5.11 1.84
CA SER A 120 -6.61 5.99 1.81
C SER A 120 -5.87 5.79 0.49
N VAL A 121 -5.46 6.89 -0.13
CA VAL A 121 -4.68 6.86 -1.38
C VAL A 121 -3.25 7.25 -1.02
N HIS A 122 -2.31 6.37 -1.33
CA HIS A 122 -0.89 6.59 -1.14
C HIS A 122 -0.27 6.76 -2.52
N GLU A 123 0.26 7.95 -2.81
CA GLU A 123 0.96 8.23 -4.05
C GLU A 123 2.27 7.40 -4.07
N GLY A 124 2.24 6.29 -4.80
CA GLY A 124 3.30 5.28 -4.82
C GLY A 124 2.81 4.05 -5.57
N HIS A 125 3.48 3.70 -6.67
CA HIS A 125 3.08 2.60 -7.54
C HIS A 125 3.81 1.33 -7.09
N GLY A 126 3.04 0.33 -6.66
CA GLY A 126 3.53 -1.00 -6.37
C GLY A 126 3.67 -1.30 -4.89
N ARG A 127 3.81 -2.60 -4.59
CA ARG A 127 4.31 -3.12 -3.31
C ARG A 127 5.36 -2.14 -2.79
N ALA A 128 5.31 -1.81 -1.51
CA ALA A 128 6.42 -1.16 -0.85
C ALA A 128 7.62 -2.12 -0.95
N ASN A 129 8.30 -2.10 -2.09
CA ASN A 129 9.64 -2.60 -2.25
C ASN A 129 10.44 -1.59 -1.44
N ILE A 130 10.52 -1.85 -0.14
CA ILE A 130 11.46 -1.15 0.71
C ILE A 130 12.83 -1.65 0.24
N GLU A 131 13.31 -1.08 -0.86
CA GLU A 131 14.69 -1.23 -1.32
C GLU A 131 15.56 -0.41 -0.38
N THR A 132 15.60 -0.79 0.90
CA THR A 132 16.76 -0.47 1.70
C THR A 132 17.88 -1.35 1.17
N ALA A 133 18.91 -0.71 0.62
CA ALA A 133 20.18 -1.36 0.35
C ALA A 133 20.64 -2.07 1.65
N LEU A 134 21.26 -3.24 1.54
CA LEU A 134 21.67 -4.04 2.70
C LEU A 134 22.63 -3.27 3.64
N ASP A 135 23.24 -2.20 3.14
CA ASP A 135 24.16 -1.27 3.78
C ASP A 135 23.52 0.09 4.11
N ALA A 136 22.19 0.20 4.07
CA ALA A 136 21.49 1.45 4.37
C ALA A 136 21.93 2.03 5.72
N PRO A 137 22.19 3.34 5.80
CA PRO A 137 22.64 3.97 7.03
C PRO A 137 21.58 3.85 8.13
N LEU A 138 22.03 3.78 9.38
CA LEU A 138 21.18 3.49 10.55
C LEU A 138 19.89 4.32 10.64
N HIS A 139 19.96 5.60 10.26
CA HIS A 139 18.82 6.51 10.31
C HIS A 139 17.74 6.19 9.25
N GLU A 140 18.13 5.66 8.09
CA GLU A 140 17.18 5.21 7.05
C GLU A 140 16.45 3.94 7.49
N ILE A 141 17.16 3.00 8.12
CA ILE A 141 16.53 1.78 8.65
C ILE A 141 15.54 2.13 9.77
N LEU A 142 15.91 3.05 10.67
CA LEU A 142 15.00 3.52 11.73
C LEU A 142 13.78 4.27 11.19
N ARG A 143 13.92 4.93 10.03
CA ARG A 143 12.82 5.64 9.35
C ARG A 143 11.75 4.68 8.84
N LEU A 144 12.10 3.44 8.53
CA LEU A 144 11.13 2.44 8.03
C LEU A 144 9.91 2.32 8.94
N ARG A 145 10.11 2.33 10.26
CA ARG A 145 9.04 2.24 11.26
C ARG A 145 8.11 3.47 11.31
N GLN A 146 8.54 4.60 10.76
CA GLN A 146 7.73 5.83 10.68
C GLN A 146 6.94 5.91 9.37
N VAL A 147 7.51 5.39 8.28
CA VAL A 147 6.91 5.47 6.94
C VAL A 147 6.02 4.27 6.63
N HIS A 148 6.37 3.11 7.15
CA HIS A 148 5.70 1.84 6.87
C HIS A 148 5.05 1.25 8.11
N GLY A 149 3.92 0.56 7.91
CA GLY A 149 3.28 -0.21 8.96
C GLY A 149 4.13 -1.41 9.36
N ALA A 150 3.99 -1.88 10.61
CA ALA A 150 4.73 -3.04 11.10
C ALA A 150 4.53 -4.29 10.21
N ASP A 151 3.30 -4.50 9.73
CA ASP A 151 2.96 -5.61 8.85
C ASP A 151 3.66 -5.53 7.48
N GLU A 152 3.93 -4.31 6.97
CA GLU A 152 4.64 -4.10 5.70
C GLU A 152 6.14 -4.40 5.85
N ILE A 153 6.72 -4.01 6.98
CA ILE A 153 8.13 -4.26 7.32
C ILE A 153 8.36 -5.76 7.54
N GLU A 154 7.40 -6.44 8.16
CA GLU A 154 7.41 -7.89 8.35
C GLU A 154 7.29 -8.64 7.03
N GLN A 155 6.36 -8.23 6.16
CA GLN A 155 6.22 -8.81 4.82
C GLN A 155 7.43 -8.57 3.92
N ALA A 156 8.14 -7.45 4.11
CA ALA A 156 9.41 -7.16 3.44
C ALA A 156 10.61 -7.93 4.03
N GLY A 157 10.43 -8.66 5.14
CA GLY A 157 11.50 -9.39 5.81
C GLY A 157 12.55 -8.49 6.48
N LEU A 158 12.22 -7.22 6.71
CA LEU A 158 13.15 -6.22 7.25
C LEU A 158 13.10 -6.09 8.78
N MET A 159 12.20 -6.84 9.43
CA MET A 159 12.08 -6.86 10.90
C MET A 159 13.40 -7.16 11.62
N PRO A 160 14.22 -8.15 11.20
CA PRO A 160 15.51 -8.40 11.84
C PRO A 160 16.50 -7.23 11.71
N LEU A 161 16.45 -6.50 10.60
CA LEU A 161 17.29 -5.31 10.38
C LEU A 161 16.82 -4.14 11.24
N LEU A 162 15.51 -3.92 11.33
CA LEU A 162 14.93 -2.89 12.16
C LEU A 162 15.25 -3.11 13.65
N VAL A 163 15.11 -4.34 14.14
CA VAL A 163 15.46 -4.67 15.54
C VAL A 163 16.93 -4.37 15.82
N ARG A 164 17.84 -4.80 14.95
CA ARG A 164 19.28 -4.49 15.10
C ARG A 164 19.57 -2.99 15.06
N ALA A 165 18.86 -2.25 14.22
CA ALA A 165 18.96 -0.79 14.15
C ALA A 165 18.47 -0.12 15.44
N GLU A 166 17.34 -0.57 16.00
CA GLU A 166 16.81 -0.07 17.26
C GLU A 166 17.75 -0.37 18.44
N GLU A 167 18.31 -1.58 18.51
CA GLU A 167 19.33 -1.95 19.50
C GLU A 167 20.57 -1.06 19.38
N ARG A 168 21.02 -0.79 18.14
CA ARG A 168 22.19 0.07 17.90
C ARG A 168 21.91 1.51 18.30
N ARG A 169 20.71 2.04 18.03
CA ARG A 169 20.28 3.37 18.52
C ARG A 169 20.33 3.42 20.03
N ASP A 170 19.71 2.45 20.70
CA ASP A 170 19.57 2.44 22.15
C ASP A 170 20.95 2.33 22.84
N ALA A 171 21.89 1.59 22.25
CA ALA A 171 23.29 1.54 22.71
C ALA A 171 24.00 2.89 22.59
N LEU A 172 23.86 3.58 21.46
CA LEU A 172 24.45 4.92 21.24
C LEU A 172 23.81 5.97 22.17
N VAL A 173 22.51 5.89 22.41
CA VAL A 173 21.81 6.75 23.36
C VAL A 173 22.33 6.52 24.78
N ALA A 174 22.53 5.26 25.19
CA ALA A 174 23.07 4.93 26.50
C ALA A 174 24.51 5.44 26.69
N GLU A 175 25.33 5.37 25.65
CA GLU A 175 26.69 5.92 25.66
C GLU A 175 26.69 7.44 25.76
N ALA A 176 25.89 8.11 24.92
CA ALA A 176 25.73 9.57 24.97
C ALA A 176 25.17 10.04 26.32
N ALA A 177 24.20 9.31 26.90
CA ALA A 177 23.64 9.65 28.20
C ALA A 177 24.69 9.58 29.31
N LYS A 178 25.62 8.62 29.29
CA LYS A 178 26.73 8.57 30.27
C LYS A 178 27.59 9.82 30.21
N ILE A 179 27.89 10.30 29.01
CA ILE A 179 28.71 11.51 28.79
C ILE A 179 27.94 12.77 29.22
N LEU A 180 26.64 12.82 28.93
CA LEU A 180 25.77 13.97 29.17
C LEU A 180 25.08 13.94 30.55
N THR A 181 25.33 12.92 31.36
CA THR A 181 24.82 12.80 32.74
C THR A 181 25.12 14.04 33.61
N PRO A 182 26.32 14.65 33.54
CA PRO A 182 26.62 15.88 34.31
C PRO A 182 25.73 17.08 33.94
N LEU A 183 25.09 17.04 32.76
CA LEU A 183 24.19 18.09 32.27
C LEU A 183 22.71 17.77 32.56
N ALA A 184 22.44 16.78 33.42
CA ALA A 184 21.09 16.30 33.76
C ALA A 184 20.28 15.79 32.55
N VAL A 185 20.96 15.38 31.47
CA VAL A 185 20.31 14.83 30.29
C VAL A 185 20.15 13.32 30.45
N GLY A 186 18.92 12.86 30.61
CA GLY A 186 18.58 11.44 30.72
C GLY A 186 18.42 10.72 29.39
N ASN A 187 18.51 9.38 29.43
CA ASN A 187 18.31 8.49 28.26
C ASN A 187 17.01 8.76 27.49
N GLN A 188 15.91 9.01 28.21
CA GLN A 188 14.60 9.20 27.60
C GLN A 188 14.53 10.50 26.78
N THR A 189 15.20 11.56 27.25
CA THR A 189 15.30 12.84 26.55
C THR A 189 16.12 12.69 25.26
N LEU A 190 17.25 11.97 25.32
CA LEU A 190 18.08 11.71 24.15
C LEU A 190 17.39 10.82 23.13
N ARG A 191 16.69 9.77 23.58
CA ARG A 191 15.92 8.89 22.69
C ARG A 191 14.85 9.68 21.94
N ARG A 192 14.08 10.51 22.65
CA ARG A 192 13.08 11.39 22.04
C ARG A 192 13.71 12.36 21.04
N PHE A 193 14.84 12.97 21.39
CA PHE A 193 15.56 13.87 20.49
C PHE A 193 16.03 13.17 19.21
N VAL A 194 16.56 11.95 19.33
CA VAL A 194 16.97 11.14 18.17
C VAL A 194 15.77 10.79 17.30
N ASP A 195 14.65 10.35 17.89
CA ASP A 195 13.44 10.02 17.15
C ASP A 195 12.85 11.26 16.43
N GLU A 196 12.96 12.46 17.04
CA GLU A 196 12.60 13.74 16.41
C GLU A 196 13.57 14.15 15.29
N CYS A 197 14.87 13.87 15.42
CA CYS A 197 15.85 14.14 14.35
C CYS A 197 15.66 13.22 13.15
N VAL A 198 15.39 11.94 13.40
CA VAL A 198 15.08 10.95 12.34
C VAL A 198 13.81 11.34 11.58
N SER A 199 12.82 11.92 12.26
CA SER A 199 11.59 12.39 11.60
C SER A 199 11.77 13.70 10.82
N ARG A 200 12.66 14.61 11.26
CA ARG A 200 12.91 15.90 10.58
C ARG A 200 13.80 15.81 9.34
N ASN A 201 14.70 14.83 9.27
CA ASN A 201 15.60 14.65 8.12
C ASN A 201 14.88 14.03 6.89
N SER A 202 13.56 14.27 6.77
CA SER A 202 12.64 13.67 5.81
C SER A 202 12.22 14.60 4.66
N ALA A 203 12.75 15.83 4.61
CA ALA A 203 12.61 16.71 3.45
C ALA A 203 13.82 16.55 2.51
N PRO A 204 13.61 16.44 1.18
CA PRO A 204 14.69 16.52 0.20
C PRO A 204 15.38 17.88 0.20
#